data_AF-W6TX73-F1
#
_entry.id   AF-W6TX73-F1
#
_cell.length_a   1.000
_cell.length_b   1.000
_cell.length_c   1.000
_cell.angle_alpha   90.00
_cell.angle_beta   90.00
_cell.angle_gamma   90.00
#
_symmetry.space_group_name_H-M   'P 1'
#
loop_
_entity.id
_entity.type
_entity.pdbx_description
1 polymer ?
#
loop_
_entity_poly.entity_id
_entity_poly.type
_entity_poly.pdbx_seq_one_letter_code
_entity_poly.pdbx_strand_id
1 'polypeptide(L)'
;MLVLNGDIIDVWQFSKRYWPETHMKVVRKLMKFVVEGVPVYYLTGNHDELLRKFADMHLGAFHLQNKLILELDGKKAWFFHGDVFDVTMQHSKWLAKLGAVGYDTLILINSFVNWCLTSIGSEKMSFSKKIKAKFKDAVKFINKFEYTAAELAVEKGYQYVVCGHIHQPEMRTITTEDGEVTYLNSGDWVENLTALEYYDKSWKIFKYDQKDFEKDEAEEGVLSDSEDLHSKLDINTLLQKIKLEIA
;
A
#
# COMPACT_ATOMS: atom_id res chain seq x y z
N MET A 1 11.87 -13.91 5.08
CA MET A 1 10.86 -13.73 4.01
C MET A 1 10.51 -12.26 3.96
N LEU A 2 10.30 -11.72 2.76
CA LEU A 2 9.91 -10.34 2.50
C LEU A 2 8.62 -10.33 1.67
N VAL A 3 7.64 -9.51 2.05
CA VAL A 3 6.43 -9.26 1.27
C VAL A 3 6.40 -7.79 0.90
N LEU A 4 6.48 -7.51 -0.40
CA LEU A 4 6.36 -6.21 -1.01
C LEU A 4 4.90 -6.00 -1.45
N ASN A 5 4.12 -5.26 -0.66
CA ASN A 5 2.65 -5.25 -0.78
C ASN A 5 2.10 -4.19 -1.76
N GLY A 6 2.60 -4.21 -2.99
CA GLY A 6 2.20 -3.30 -4.07
C GLY A 6 2.79 -1.91 -3.97
N ASP A 7 2.73 -1.21 -5.10
CA ASP A 7 3.19 0.16 -5.35
C ASP A 7 4.66 0.40 -4.97
N ILE A 8 5.52 -0.62 -5.14
CA ILE A 8 6.97 -0.46 -4.95
C ILE A 8 7.60 0.31 -6.10
N ILE A 9 7.12 0.08 -7.33
CA ILE A 9 7.57 0.78 -8.53
C ILE A 9 6.39 1.53 -9.13
N ASP A 10 6.47 2.86 -9.13
CA ASP A 10 5.47 3.67 -9.82
C ASP A 10 5.68 3.61 -11.34
N VAL A 11 5.00 2.67 -12.00
CA VAL A 11 5.09 2.49 -13.45
C VAL A 11 4.47 3.68 -14.20
N TRP A 12 3.53 4.42 -13.60
CA TRP A 12 2.93 5.59 -14.25
C TRP A 12 3.94 6.73 -14.40
N GLN A 13 4.87 6.85 -13.46
CA GLN A 13 5.97 7.82 -13.51
C GLN A 13 7.23 7.24 -14.16
N PHE A 14 7.22 5.98 -14.61
CA PHE A 14 8.38 5.34 -15.20
C PHE A 14 8.81 6.03 -16.51
N SER A 15 10.09 6.38 -16.59
CA SER A 15 10.71 6.91 -17.79
C SER A 15 11.97 6.13 -18.13
N LYS A 16 12.05 5.62 -19.37
CA LYS A 16 13.26 4.96 -19.89
C LYS A 16 14.51 5.85 -19.83
N ARG A 17 14.34 7.18 -19.76
CA ARG A 17 15.44 8.15 -19.67
C ARG A 17 15.83 8.49 -18.23
N TYR A 18 15.04 8.06 -17.25
CA TYR A 18 15.26 8.38 -15.84
C TYR A 18 15.20 7.09 -15.01
N TRP A 19 16.38 6.52 -14.78
CA TRP A 19 16.57 5.41 -13.86
C TRP A 19 17.88 5.64 -13.08
N PRO A 20 17.82 6.40 -11.97
CA PRO A 20 19.00 6.68 -11.16
C PRO A 20 19.62 5.40 -10.59
N GLU A 21 20.95 5.40 -10.38
CA GLU A 21 21.65 4.27 -9.74
C GLU A 21 21.08 3.94 -8.35
N THR A 22 20.53 4.92 -7.63
CA THR A 22 19.87 4.70 -6.34
C THR A 22 18.65 3.77 -6.45
N HIS A 23 17.87 3.85 -7.52
CA HIS A 23 16.76 2.90 -7.75
C HIS A 23 17.30 1.50 -8.05
N MET A 24 18.39 1.42 -8.83
CA MET A 24 19.04 0.16 -9.12
C MET A 24 19.63 -0.50 -7.85
N LYS A 25 20.13 0.28 -6.88
CA LYS A 25 20.57 -0.25 -5.59
C LYS A 25 19.45 -1.00 -4.85
N VAL A 26 18.23 -0.46 -4.84
CA VAL A 26 17.06 -1.14 -4.24
C VAL A 26 16.78 -2.46 -4.95
N VAL A 27 16.74 -2.46 -6.28
CA VAL A 27 16.52 -3.68 -7.07
C VAL A 27 17.62 -4.72 -6.81
N ARG A 28 18.89 -4.31 -6.81
CA ARG A 28 20.03 -5.20 -6.51
C ARG A 28 19.90 -5.80 -5.10
N LYS A 29 19.51 -5.01 -4.09
CA LYS A 29 19.29 -5.50 -2.73
C LYS A 29 18.19 -6.55 -2.66
N LEU A 30 17.05 -6.31 -3.34
CA LEU A 30 15.97 -7.29 -3.43
C LEU A 30 16.43 -8.58 -4.13
N MET A 31 17.19 -8.46 -5.22
CA MET A 31 17.73 -9.63 -5.93
C MET A 31 18.74 -10.39 -5.06
N LYS A 32 19.58 -9.69 -4.27
CA LYS A 32 20.51 -10.33 -3.33
C LYS A 32 19.77 -11.23 -2.34
N PHE A 33 18.65 -10.77 -1.78
CA PHE A 33 17.77 -11.61 -0.95
C PHE A 33 17.28 -12.86 -1.69
N VAL A 34 16.86 -12.72 -2.96
CA VAL A 34 16.44 -13.86 -3.78
C VAL A 34 17.58 -14.85 -4.01
N VAL A 35 18.80 -14.38 -4.29
CA VAL A 35 20.01 -15.21 -4.45
C VAL A 35 20.36 -15.95 -3.17
N GLU A 36 20.24 -15.27 -2.03
CA GLU A 36 20.47 -15.84 -0.69
C GLU A 36 19.35 -16.80 -0.26
N GLY A 37 18.33 -17.01 -1.11
CA GLY A 37 17.22 -17.94 -0.86
C GLY A 37 16.14 -17.39 0.07
N VAL A 38 16.17 -16.10 0.38
CA VAL A 38 15.10 -15.44 1.14
C VAL A 38 13.87 -15.32 0.23
N PRO A 39 12.70 -15.87 0.62
CA PRO A 39 11.49 -15.73 -0.18
C PRO A 39 11.08 -14.26 -0.26
N VAL A 40 10.93 -13.75 -1.48
CA VAL A 40 10.48 -12.39 -1.79
C VAL A 40 9.17 -12.48 -2.58
N TYR A 41 8.07 -12.09 -1.95
CA TYR A 41 6.77 -12.00 -2.59
C TYR A 41 6.51 -10.55 -3.00
N TYR A 42 6.41 -10.28 -4.29
CA TYR A 42 5.95 -9.02 -4.84
C TYR A 42 4.46 -9.13 -5.14
N LEU A 43 3.64 -8.45 -4.35
CA LEU A 43 2.23 -8.30 -4.63
C LEU A 43 2.05 -7.05 -5.49
N THR A 44 1.27 -7.14 -6.56
CA THR A 44 1.06 -5.99 -7.46
C THR A 44 0.02 -5.02 -6.90
N GLY A 45 0.30 -3.72 -6.95
CA GLY A 45 -0.65 -2.64 -6.66
C GLY A 45 -1.27 -1.99 -7.90
N ASN A 46 -1.94 -0.85 -7.73
CA ASN A 46 -2.54 -0.11 -8.84
C ASN A 46 -1.50 0.67 -9.66
N HIS A 47 -0.39 1.09 -9.06
CA HIS A 47 0.73 1.71 -9.80
C HIS A 47 1.56 0.67 -10.55
N ASP A 48 1.51 -0.59 -10.14
CA ASP A 48 2.20 -1.72 -10.77
C ASP A 48 1.36 -2.43 -11.84
N GLU A 49 0.31 -1.81 -12.39
CA GLU A 49 -0.70 -2.51 -13.20
C GLU A 49 -0.11 -3.32 -14.38
N LEU A 50 0.98 -2.82 -14.99
CA LEU A 50 1.67 -3.55 -16.05
C LEU A 50 2.23 -4.90 -15.59
N LEU A 51 2.65 -5.01 -14.31
CA LEU A 51 3.16 -6.24 -13.71
C LEU A 51 2.04 -7.26 -13.44
N ARG A 52 0.78 -6.82 -13.31
CA ARG A 52 -0.37 -7.74 -13.07
C ARG A 52 -0.52 -8.78 -14.18
N LYS A 53 -0.11 -8.46 -15.41
CA LYS A 53 -0.11 -9.39 -16.56
C LYS A 53 0.84 -10.57 -16.38
N PHE A 54 1.83 -10.42 -15.51
CA PHE A 54 2.86 -11.42 -15.18
C PHE A 54 2.65 -11.99 -13.77
N ALA A 55 1.49 -11.75 -13.15
CA ALA A 55 1.15 -12.40 -11.90
C ALA A 55 1.23 -13.93 -12.06
N ASP A 56 1.65 -14.60 -11.00
CA ASP A 56 2.03 -16.02 -10.93
C ASP A 56 3.38 -16.37 -11.57
N MET A 57 4.18 -15.37 -11.96
CA MET A 57 5.59 -15.58 -12.31
C MET A 57 6.40 -15.98 -11.09
N HIS A 58 7.21 -17.02 -11.25
CA HIS A 58 8.11 -17.55 -10.23
C HIS A 58 9.54 -17.62 -10.74
N LEU A 59 10.48 -17.14 -9.93
CA LEU A 59 11.86 -17.04 -10.33
C LEU A 59 12.81 -17.23 -9.14
N GLY A 60 13.25 -18.47 -8.93
CA GLY A 60 13.95 -18.83 -7.71
C GLY A 60 13.06 -18.57 -6.50
N ALA A 61 13.56 -17.78 -5.53
CA ALA A 61 12.81 -17.36 -4.35
C ALA A 61 11.95 -16.10 -4.57
N PHE A 62 11.88 -15.57 -5.80
CA PHE A 62 11.02 -14.45 -6.15
C PHE A 62 9.66 -14.92 -6.66
N HIS A 63 8.58 -14.32 -6.15
CA HIS A 63 7.21 -14.65 -6.53
C HIS A 63 6.44 -13.35 -6.82
N LEU A 64 5.92 -13.21 -8.03
CA LEU A 64 5.05 -12.09 -8.42
C LEU A 64 3.60 -12.56 -8.36
N GLN A 65 2.74 -11.95 -7.54
CA GLN A 65 1.36 -12.40 -7.33
C GLN A 65 0.41 -11.20 -7.13
N ASN A 66 -0.90 -11.42 -7.17
CA ASN A 66 -1.89 -10.38 -6.82
C ASN A 66 -2.27 -10.40 -5.33
N LYS A 67 -2.12 -11.56 -4.69
CA LYS A 67 -2.43 -11.80 -3.28
C LYS A 67 -1.58 -12.96 -2.78
N LEU A 68 -1.41 -13.05 -1.48
CA LEU A 68 -0.72 -14.15 -0.83
C LEU A 68 -1.53 -14.60 0.38
N ILE A 69 -1.60 -15.91 0.61
CA ILE A 69 -2.19 -16.48 1.83
C ILE A 69 -1.06 -17.21 2.54
N LEU A 70 -0.79 -16.83 3.78
CA LEU A 70 0.19 -17.49 4.63
C LEU A 70 -0.48 -18.11 5.84
N GLU A 71 0.06 -19.22 6.31
CA GLU A 71 -0.26 -19.76 7.61
C GLU A 71 0.81 -19.30 8.61
N LEU A 72 0.40 -18.50 9.58
CA LEU A 72 1.24 -17.97 10.66
C LEU A 72 0.76 -18.59 11.97
N ASP A 73 1.50 -19.55 12.51
CA ASP A 73 1.17 -20.19 13.79
C ASP A 73 -0.27 -20.77 13.83
N GLY A 74 -0.69 -21.44 12.76
CA GLY A 74 -2.02 -22.04 12.62
C GLY A 74 -3.14 -21.04 12.29
N LYS A 75 -2.80 -19.77 12.07
CA LYS A 75 -3.72 -18.71 11.67
C LYS A 75 -3.47 -18.30 10.22
N LYS A 76 -4.52 -18.16 9.43
CA LYS A 76 -4.42 -17.74 8.02
C LYS A 76 -4.35 -16.22 7.93
N ALA A 77 -3.32 -15.72 7.27
CA ALA A 77 -3.11 -14.32 6.96
C ALA A 77 -3.29 -14.08 5.46
N TRP A 78 -4.17 -13.14 5.13
CA TRP A 78 -4.47 -12.76 3.76
C TRP A 78 -3.82 -11.42 3.42
N PHE A 79 -2.85 -11.48 2.50
CA PHE A 79 -2.10 -10.34 2.00
C PHE A 79 -2.59 -9.94 0.62
N PHE A 80 -2.80 -8.65 0.41
CA PHE A 80 -3.14 -8.03 -0.88
C PHE A 80 -2.92 -6.52 -0.80
N HIS A 81 -2.82 -5.84 -1.94
CA HIS A 81 -2.52 -4.41 -1.94
C HIS A 81 -3.67 -3.54 -1.39
N GLY A 82 -4.85 -3.57 -2.01
CA GLY A 82 -6.05 -2.87 -1.50
C GLY A 82 -6.95 -2.28 -2.58
N ASP A 83 -6.37 -1.90 -3.71
CA ASP A 83 -7.02 -1.23 -4.85
C ASP A 83 -8.19 -1.99 -5.49
N VAL A 84 -8.29 -3.31 -5.30
CA VAL A 84 -9.46 -4.09 -5.75
C VAL A 84 -10.78 -3.60 -5.14
N PHE A 85 -10.74 -3.06 -3.93
CA PHE A 85 -11.90 -2.50 -3.25
C PHE A 85 -12.26 -1.10 -3.76
N ASP A 86 -11.34 -0.41 -4.43
CA ASP A 86 -11.62 0.90 -5.00
C ASP A 86 -12.64 0.81 -6.13
N VAL A 87 -12.55 -0.20 -6.98
CA VAL A 87 -13.47 -0.44 -8.10
C VAL A 87 -14.86 -0.83 -7.59
N THR A 88 -14.95 -1.73 -6.60
CA THR A 88 -16.23 -2.12 -6.01
C THR A 88 -16.86 -0.95 -5.23
N MET A 89 -16.05 -0.15 -4.53
CA MET A 89 -16.51 1.05 -3.85
C MET A 89 -16.87 2.19 -4.82
N GLN A 90 -16.27 2.29 -6.01
CA GLN A 90 -16.62 3.29 -7.04
C GLN A 90 -18.09 3.20 -7.48
N HIS A 91 -18.67 2.00 -7.57
CA HIS A 91 -20.12 1.86 -7.82
C HIS A 91 -20.95 2.45 -6.66
N SER A 92 -20.45 2.40 -5.43
CA SER A 92 -21.05 3.10 -4.28
C SER A 92 -20.77 4.62 -4.27
N LYS A 93 -19.74 5.10 -5.00
CA LYS A 93 -19.38 6.53 -5.11
C LYS A 93 -20.44 7.35 -5.86
N TRP A 94 -21.29 6.77 -6.73
CA TRP A 94 -22.41 7.51 -7.35
C TRP A 94 -23.44 7.96 -6.31
N LEU A 95 -23.75 7.10 -5.33
CA LEU A 95 -24.61 7.44 -4.18
C LEU A 95 -23.96 8.49 -3.27
N ALA A 96 -22.65 8.40 -3.05
CA ALA A 96 -21.89 9.42 -2.31
C ALA A 96 -21.83 10.77 -3.06
N LYS A 97 -21.78 10.74 -4.40
CA LYS A 97 -21.76 11.93 -5.28
C LYS A 97 -23.10 12.68 -5.25
N LEU A 98 -24.23 11.97 -5.15
CA LEU A 98 -25.53 12.59 -4.85
C LEU A 98 -25.55 13.24 -3.46
N GLY A 99 -24.91 12.63 -2.46
CA GLY A 99 -24.74 13.23 -1.13
C GLY A 99 -23.86 14.48 -1.12
N ALA A 100 -22.78 14.50 -1.92
CA ALA A 100 -21.87 15.63 -2.05
C ALA A 100 -22.53 16.86 -2.73
N VAL A 101 -23.35 16.63 -3.77
CA VAL A 101 -24.13 17.70 -4.42
C VAL A 101 -25.13 18.35 -3.45
N GLY A 102 -25.74 17.56 -2.54
CA GLY A 102 -26.57 18.09 -1.46
C GLY A 102 -25.78 18.97 -0.48
N TYR A 103 -24.55 18.61 -0.15
CA TYR A 103 -23.69 19.34 0.79
C TYR A 103 -23.18 20.68 0.21
N ASP A 104 -22.78 20.71 -1.06
CA ASP A 104 -22.35 21.95 -1.73
C ASP A 104 -23.50 22.94 -1.90
N THR A 105 -24.71 22.41 -2.15
CA THR A 105 -25.95 23.21 -2.16
C THR A 105 -26.21 23.83 -0.77
N LEU A 106 -26.00 23.08 0.31
CA LEU A 106 -26.11 23.57 1.69
C LEU A 106 -25.05 24.62 2.05
N ILE A 107 -23.85 24.56 1.46
CA ILE A 107 -22.81 25.60 1.63
C ILE A 107 -23.20 26.89 0.91
N LEU A 108 -23.78 26.80 -0.29
CA LEU A 108 -24.31 27.96 -1.01
C LEU A 108 -25.46 28.60 -0.23
N ILE A 109 -26.40 27.79 0.31
CA ILE A 109 -27.46 28.25 1.21
C ILE A 109 -26.86 28.91 2.46
N ASN A 110 -25.86 28.30 3.11
CA ASN A 110 -25.21 28.87 4.29
C ASN A 110 -24.49 30.20 3.98
N SER A 111 -23.91 30.33 2.79
CA SER A 111 -23.25 31.57 2.36
C SER A 111 -24.27 32.67 2.05
N PHE A 112 -25.39 32.31 1.43
CA PHE A 112 -26.53 33.21 1.19
C PHE A 112 -27.17 33.65 2.51
N VAL A 113 -27.38 32.74 3.46
CA VAL A 113 -27.88 33.04 4.81
C VAL A 113 -26.92 33.95 5.57
N ASN A 114 -25.61 33.69 5.56
CA ASN A 114 -24.63 34.58 6.18
C ASN A 114 -24.60 35.95 5.51
N TRP A 115 -24.78 36.03 4.19
CA TRP A 115 -24.90 37.29 3.47
C TRP A 115 -26.15 38.07 3.89
N CYS A 116 -27.33 37.44 3.96
CA CYS A 116 -28.56 38.04 4.48
C CYS A 116 -28.41 38.51 5.94
N LEU A 117 -27.81 37.68 6.80
CA LEU A 117 -27.59 38.00 8.21
C LEU A 117 -26.67 39.21 8.38
N THR A 118 -25.58 39.30 7.60
CA THR A 118 -24.72 40.50 7.65
C THR A 118 -25.39 41.74 7.09
N SER A 119 -26.27 41.61 6.10
CA SER A 119 -27.04 42.73 5.57
C SER A 119 -28.06 43.29 6.56
N ILE A 120 -28.46 42.50 7.58
CA ILE A 120 -29.35 42.91 8.69
C ILE A 120 -28.54 43.19 9.98
N GLY A 121 -27.20 43.21 9.91
CA GLY A 121 -26.32 43.62 11.01
C GLY A 121 -25.95 42.51 12.03
N SER A 122 -26.13 41.23 11.67
CA SER A 122 -25.79 40.07 12.52
C SER A 122 -24.45 39.41 12.14
N GLU A 123 -23.80 38.69 13.07
CA GLU A 123 -22.44 38.12 12.88
C GLU A 123 -22.36 36.86 11.98
N LYS A 124 -21.18 36.61 11.38
CA LYS A 124 -20.88 35.50 10.43
C LYS A 124 -20.40 34.22 11.13
N MET A 125 -20.63 33.06 10.49
CA MET A 125 -20.03 31.75 10.89
C MET A 125 -18.81 31.31 10.05
N SER A 126 -17.89 30.52 10.66
CA SER A 126 -16.51 30.24 10.19
C SER A 126 -16.20 28.81 9.64
N PHE A 127 -15.20 28.73 8.76
CA PHE A 127 -14.78 27.67 7.81
C PHE A 127 -13.98 26.46 8.37
N SER A 128 -13.81 26.33 9.69
CA SER A 128 -13.23 25.13 10.33
C SER A 128 -14.01 23.84 10.03
N LYS A 129 -15.25 23.96 9.55
CA LYS A 129 -16.11 22.85 9.13
C LYS A 129 -15.65 22.18 7.81
N LYS A 130 -14.97 22.87 6.89
CA LYS A 130 -14.62 22.33 5.55
C LYS A 130 -13.44 21.34 5.58
N ILE A 131 -12.40 21.60 6.36
CA ILE A 131 -11.29 20.66 6.57
C ILE A 131 -11.77 19.44 7.37
N LYS A 132 -12.61 19.67 8.38
CA LYS A 132 -13.25 18.62 9.17
C LYS A 132 -14.14 17.70 8.32
N ALA A 133 -14.79 18.23 7.27
CA ALA A 133 -15.62 17.44 6.36
C ALA A 133 -14.77 16.52 5.46
N LYS A 134 -13.73 17.05 4.79
CA LYS A 134 -12.81 16.22 3.99
C LYS A 134 -12.12 15.13 4.82
N PHE A 135 -11.70 15.47 6.03
CA PHE A 135 -11.15 14.49 6.98
C PHE A 135 -12.18 13.43 7.37
N LYS A 136 -13.43 13.83 7.67
CA LYS A 136 -14.51 12.87 7.95
C LYS A 136 -14.82 11.97 6.77
N ASP A 137 -14.77 12.47 5.55
CA ASP A 137 -15.06 11.69 4.35
C ASP A 137 -13.93 10.72 4.03
N ALA A 138 -12.67 11.14 4.18
CA ALA A 138 -11.50 10.25 4.09
C ALA A 138 -11.55 9.15 5.16
N VAL A 139 -11.82 9.52 6.43
CA VAL A 139 -11.96 8.55 7.53
C VAL A 139 -13.13 7.59 7.29
N LYS A 140 -14.26 8.05 6.75
CA LYS A 140 -15.37 7.16 6.39
C LYS A 140 -14.99 6.21 5.26
N PHE A 141 -14.27 6.71 4.24
CA PHE A 141 -13.82 5.89 3.14
C PHE A 141 -12.85 4.80 3.61
N ILE A 142 -11.84 5.18 4.40
CA ILE A 142 -10.88 4.27 5.03
C ILE A 142 -11.61 3.23 5.88
N ASN A 143 -12.47 3.67 6.81
CA ASN A 143 -13.24 2.74 7.63
C ASN A 143 -14.06 1.78 6.75
N LYS A 144 -14.72 2.27 5.71
CA LYS A 144 -15.52 1.40 4.83
C LYS A 144 -14.64 0.35 4.13
N PHE A 145 -13.47 0.73 3.64
CA PHE A 145 -12.50 -0.20 3.07
C PHE A 145 -12.09 -1.28 4.10
N GLU A 146 -11.66 -0.85 5.28
CA GLU A 146 -11.18 -1.73 6.35
C GLU A 146 -12.26 -2.73 6.81
N TYR A 147 -13.49 -2.25 7.02
CA TYR A 147 -14.61 -3.12 7.39
C TYR A 147 -14.98 -4.10 6.27
N THR A 148 -15.00 -3.66 5.01
CA THR A 148 -15.31 -4.56 3.87
C THR A 148 -14.26 -5.67 3.75
N ALA A 149 -12.98 -5.32 3.91
CA ALA A 149 -11.90 -6.29 3.91
C ALA A 149 -12.00 -7.25 5.11
N ALA A 150 -12.40 -6.74 6.28
CA ALA A 150 -12.58 -7.54 7.48
C ALA A 150 -13.74 -8.55 7.37
N GLU A 151 -14.89 -8.12 6.86
CA GLU A 151 -16.05 -9.00 6.63
C GLU A 151 -15.69 -10.15 5.69
N LEU A 152 -15.06 -9.85 4.55
CA LEU A 152 -14.63 -10.87 3.60
C LEU A 152 -13.58 -11.83 4.19
N ALA A 153 -12.73 -11.32 5.07
CA ALA A 153 -11.72 -12.13 5.73
C ALA A 153 -12.35 -13.10 6.73
N VAL A 154 -13.29 -12.63 7.55
CA VAL A 154 -14.06 -13.47 8.47
C VAL A 154 -14.85 -14.53 7.70
N GLU A 155 -15.56 -14.15 6.64
CA GLU A 155 -16.32 -15.08 5.78
C GLU A 155 -15.42 -16.20 5.21
N LYS A 156 -14.18 -15.86 4.85
CA LYS A 156 -13.19 -16.81 4.30
C LYS A 156 -12.35 -17.53 5.36
N GLY A 157 -12.60 -17.26 6.65
CA GLY A 157 -11.89 -17.88 7.77
C GLY A 157 -10.43 -17.45 7.90
N TYR A 158 -10.10 -16.22 7.51
CA TYR A 158 -8.79 -15.60 7.77
C TYR A 158 -8.79 -14.89 9.12
N GLN A 159 -7.64 -14.91 9.79
CA GLN A 159 -7.44 -14.25 11.09
C GLN A 159 -6.66 -12.94 10.96
N TYR A 160 -5.93 -12.76 9.86
CA TYR A 160 -5.23 -11.52 9.55
C TYR A 160 -5.59 -11.00 8.16
N VAL A 161 -5.82 -9.70 8.07
CA VAL A 161 -5.89 -8.94 6.82
C VAL A 161 -4.65 -8.05 6.79
N VAL A 162 -3.81 -8.21 5.77
CA VAL A 162 -2.57 -7.44 5.63
C VAL A 162 -2.57 -6.70 4.30
N CYS A 163 -2.65 -5.38 4.34
CA CYS A 163 -2.75 -4.55 3.15
C CYS A 163 -1.89 -3.29 3.17
N GLY A 164 -1.92 -2.54 2.07
CA GLY A 164 -1.33 -1.22 1.91
C GLY A 164 -2.37 -0.24 1.36
N HIS A 165 -2.07 0.39 0.23
CA HIS A 165 -2.95 1.20 -0.63
C HIS A 165 -3.54 2.49 -0.05
N ILE A 166 -3.95 2.53 1.22
CA ILE A 166 -4.53 3.74 1.85
C ILE A 166 -3.49 4.61 2.56
N HIS A 167 -2.21 4.19 2.60
CA HIS A 167 -1.08 4.94 3.19
C HIS A 167 -1.32 5.36 4.65
N GLN A 168 -2.04 4.54 5.42
CA GLN A 168 -2.30 4.78 6.84
C GLN A 168 -1.84 3.56 7.63
N PRO A 169 -0.65 3.59 8.27
CA PRO A 169 -0.18 2.47 9.06
C PRO A 169 -1.11 2.25 10.25
N GLU A 170 -1.65 1.04 10.38
CA GLU A 170 -2.67 0.74 11.37
C GLU A 170 -2.61 -0.73 11.77
N MET A 171 -2.87 -1.01 13.05
CA MET A 171 -2.95 -2.36 13.58
C MET A 171 -4.08 -2.40 14.60
N ARG A 172 -5.19 -3.03 14.23
CA ARG A 172 -6.36 -3.11 15.11
C ARG A 172 -7.17 -4.37 14.85
N THR A 173 -7.84 -4.86 15.89
CA THR A 173 -8.86 -5.89 15.72
C THR A 173 -10.15 -5.22 15.24
N ILE A 174 -10.75 -5.79 14.20
CA ILE A 174 -12.06 -5.40 13.68
C ILE A 174 -13.03 -6.55 13.95
N THR A 175 -14.09 -6.26 14.68
CA THR A 175 -15.19 -7.19 14.94
C THR A 175 -16.31 -6.97 13.93
N THR A 176 -16.76 -8.04 13.29
CA THR A 176 -17.91 -8.10 12.39
C THR A 176 -19.04 -8.88 13.05
N GLU A 177 -20.18 -9.04 12.38
CA GLU A 177 -21.30 -9.83 12.91
C GLU A 177 -20.94 -11.32 13.08
N ASP A 178 -20.10 -11.85 12.20
CA ASP A 178 -19.76 -13.27 12.10
C ASP A 178 -18.43 -13.65 12.76
N GLY A 179 -17.66 -12.68 13.28
CA GLY A 179 -16.36 -12.95 13.90
C GLY A 179 -15.47 -11.73 14.07
N GLU A 180 -14.18 -11.96 14.24
CA GLU A 180 -13.18 -10.90 14.35
C GLU A 180 -11.93 -11.23 13.53
N VAL A 181 -11.22 -10.18 13.13
CA VAL A 181 -9.99 -10.28 12.36
C VAL A 181 -9.03 -9.18 12.78
N THR A 182 -7.74 -9.48 12.78
CA THR A 182 -6.71 -8.45 12.97
C THR A 182 -6.41 -7.79 11.63
N TYR A 183 -6.75 -6.52 11.51
CA TYR A 183 -6.43 -5.67 10.36
C TYR A 183 -5.05 -5.02 10.54
N LEU A 184 -4.24 -5.11 9.50
CA LEU A 184 -2.87 -4.63 9.46
C LEU A 184 -2.64 -3.85 8.16
N ASN A 185 -2.26 -2.59 8.29
CA ASN A 185 -1.83 -1.77 7.16
C ASN A 185 -0.36 -1.37 7.33
N SER A 186 0.46 -1.56 6.30
CA SER A 186 1.88 -1.23 6.36
C SER A 186 2.19 0.26 6.32
N GLY A 187 1.23 1.10 5.92
CA GLY A 187 1.51 2.49 5.55
C GLY A 187 2.33 2.54 4.27
N ASP A 188 3.31 3.44 4.22
CA ASP A 188 4.10 3.73 3.03
C ASP A 188 5.51 4.24 3.37
N TRP A 189 6.38 4.33 2.37
CA TRP A 189 7.78 4.75 2.49
C TRP A 189 8.05 6.21 2.10
N VAL A 190 7.00 7.03 2.00
CA VAL A 190 7.10 8.45 1.61
C VAL A 190 6.74 9.35 2.78
N GLU A 191 5.56 9.16 3.38
CA GLU A 191 5.03 9.97 4.46
C GLU A 191 5.23 9.31 5.83
N ASN A 192 4.95 8.01 5.93
CA ASN A 192 4.93 7.31 7.20
C ASN A 192 6.28 6.64 7.54
N LEU A 193 7.00 6.17 6.54
CA LEU A 193 8.26 5.44 6.65
C LEU A 193 8.11 4.17 7.49
N THR A 194 7.08 3.38 7.23
CA THR A 194 6.69 2.22 8.04
C THR A 194 6.78 0.89 7.30
N ALA A 195 6.87 -0.20 8.08
CA ALA A 195 6.77 -1.58 7.62
C ALA A 195 6.08 -2.44 8.68
N LEU A 196 5.53 -3.60 8.28
CA LEU A 196 5.02 -4.60 9.21
C LEU A 196 6.05 -5.68 9.45
N GLU A 197 6.32 -5.98 10.71
CA GLU A 197 7.22 -7.05 11.14
C GLU A 197 6.42 -8.13 11.86
N TYR A 198 6.62 -9.39 11.47
CA TYR A 198 6.11 -10.54 12.19
C TYR A 198 7.28 -11.35 12.75
N TYR A 199 7.39 -11.39 14.06
CA TYR A 199 8.45 -12.11 14.76
C TYR A 199 7.94 -12.61 16.11
N ASP A 200 8.36 -13.81 16.49
CA ASP A 200 7.94 -14.48 17.73
C ASP A 200 6.41 -14.44 17.95
N LYS A 201 5.69 -14.81 16.88
CA LYS A 201 4.22 -14.85 16.83
C LYS A 201 3.50 -13.51 17.04
N SER A 202 4.23 -12.41 16.96
CA SER A 202 3.73 -11.07 17.22
C SER A 202 3.91 -10.16 16.02
N TRP A 203 2.91 -9.32 15.76
CA TRP A 203 2.99 -8.25 14.76
C TRP A 203 3.46 -6.96 15.41
N LYS A 204 4.28 -6.20 14.68
CA LYS A 204 4.67 -4.84 15.03
C LYS A 204 4.67 -3.95 13.79
N ILE A 205 4.27 -2.69 13.95
CA ILE A 205 4.56 -1.66 12.95
C ILE A 205 5.96 -1.11 13.27
N PHE A 206 6.91 -1.42 12.42
CA PHE A 206 8.22 -0.77 12.41
C PHE A 206 8.08 0.61 11.78
N LYS A 207 8.76 1.60 12.38
CA LYS A 207 8.89 2.95 11.82
C LYS A 207 10.37 3.26 11.69
N TYR A 208 10.79 3.58 10.47
CA TYR A 208 12.15 3.98 10.18
C TYR A 208 12.44 5.36 10.78
N ASP A 209 13.55 5.45 11.52
CA ASP A 209 14.20 6.70 11.88
C ASP A 209 15.65 6.63 11.38
N GLN A 210 16.08 7.64 10.62
CA GLN A 210 17.43 7.70 10.08
C GLN A 210 18.52 7.58 11.15
N LYS A 211 18.25 7.97 12.40
CA LYS A 211 19.24 7.89 13.50
C LYS A 211 19.54 6.47 13.93
N ASP A 212 18.61 5.54 13.70
CA ASP A 212 18.75 4.13 14.09
C ASP A 212 19.62 3.35 13.10
N PHE A 213 19.97 3.97 11.98
CA PHE A 213 20.80 3.39 10.94
C PHE A 213 22.07 4.22 10.77
N GLU A 214 23.22 3.56 10.84
CA GLU A 214 24.46 4.18 10.40
C GLU A 214 24.28 4.57 8.93
N LYS A 215 24.82 5.74 8.54
CA LYS A 215 24.92 6.05 7.11
C LYS A 215 25.69 4.88 6.51
N ASP A 216 25.11 4.22 5.52
CA ASP A 216 25.85 3.33 4.65
C ASP A 216 27.12 4.11 4.25
N GLU A 217 28.28 3.72 4.80
CA GLU A 217 29.53 4.08 4.16
C GLU A 217 29.33 3.63 2.73
N ALA A 218 29.40 4.60 1.79
CA ALA A 218 29.06 4.35 0.40
C ALA A 218 29.79 3.08 -0.02
N GLU A 219 29.08 1.94 -0.12
CA GLU A 219 29.72 0.63 -0.19
C GLU A 219 30.80 0.72 -1.27
N GLU A 220 32.07 0.76 -0.87
CA GLU A 220 33.25 0.64 -1.73
C GLU A 220 33.30 -0.82 -2.19
N GLY A 221 32.27 -1.19 -2.93
CA GLY A 221 31.80 -2.57 -3.04
C GLY A 221 30.67 -2.69 -4.05
N VAL A 222 30.20 -1.61 -4.68
CA VAL A 222 29.32 -1.70 -5.86
C VAL A 222 29.93 -2.62 -6.93
N LEU A 223 31.26 -2.64 -7.05
CA LEU A 223 31.99 -3.61 -7.87
C LEU A 223 31.99 -5.02 -7.27
N SER A 224 32.22 -5.20 -5.95
CA SER A 224 32.24 -6.54 -5.34
C SER A 224 30.85 -7.20 -5.25
N ASP A 225 29.79 -6.44 -4.98
CA ASP A 225 28.41 -6.92 -4.95
C ASP A 225 27.90 -7.17 -6.38
N SER A 226 28.29 -6.36 -7.36
CA SER A 226 27.98 -6.68 -8.77
C SER A 226 28.77 -7.87 -9.28
N GLU A 227 30.04 -8.05 -8.88
CA GLU A 227 30.85 -9.22 -9.18
C GLU A 227 30.33 -10.49 -8.46
N ASP A 228 29.92 -10.41 -7.20
CA ASP A 228 29.36 -11.55 -6.46
C ASP A 228 27.97 -11.93 -7.01
N LEU A 229 27.14 -10.94 -7.38
CA LEU A 229 25.85 -11.15 -8.03
C LEU A 229 26.01 -11.65 -9.47
N HIS A 230 27.02 -11.20 -10.24
CA HIS A 230 27.37 -11.74 -11.56
C HIS A 230 27.97 -13.15 -11.48
N SER A 231 28.70 -13.47 -10.41
CA SER A 231 29.33 -14.79 -10.22
C SER A 231 28.33 -15.85 -9.75
N LYS A 232 27.28 -15.45 -9.00
CA LYS A 232 26.26 -16.36 -8.44
C LYS A 232 24.94 -16.36 -9.21
N LEU A 233 24.63 -15.31 -9.96
CA LEU A 233 23.43 -15.26 -10.78
C LEU A 233 23.71 -14.67 -12.16
N ASP A 234 23.17 -15.34 -13.16
CA ASP A 234 23.08 -14.81 -14.51
C ASP A 234 21.92 -13.80 -14.60
N ILE A 235 22.06 -12.68 -13.89
CA ILE A 235 21.06 -11.59 -13.81
C ILE A 235 20.72 -11.09 -15.21
N ASN A 236 21.69 -11.10 -16.14
CA ASN A 236 21.46 -10.73 -17.51
C ASN A 236 20.54 -11.72 -18.22
N THR A 237 20.71 -13.02 -17.99
CA THR A 237 19.79 -14.06 -18.46
C THR A 237 18.41 -13.96 -17.79
N LEU A 238 18.37 -13.59 -16.51
CA LEU A 238 17.15 -13.36 -15.74
C LEU A 238 16.33 -12.18 -16.30
N LEU A 239 16.99 -11.04 -16.47
CA LEU A 239 16.43 -9.83 -17.05
C LEU A 239 16.10 -10.02 -18.53
N GLN A 240 16.87 -10.82 -19.28
CA GLN A 240 16.53 -11.21 -20.65
C GLN A 240 15.27 -12.07 -20.71
N LYS A 241 15.11 -13.05 -19.81
CA LYS A 241 13.88 -13.86 -19.73
C LYS A 241 12.67 -13.00 -19.41
N ILE A 242 12.79 -12.12 -18.41
CA ILE A 242 11.75 -11.14 -18.08
C ILE A 242 11.43 -10.25 -19.29
N LYS A 243 12.44 -9.76 -20.01
CA LYS A 243 12.26 -8.92 -21.20
C LYS A 243 11.64 -9.67 -22.39
N LEU A 244 11.87 -10.98 -22.51
CA LEU A 244 11.29 -11.85 -23.54
C LEU A 244 9.84 -12.23 -23.24
N GLU A 245 9.46 -12.38 -21.97
CA GLU A 245 8.06 -12.57 -21.58
C GLU A 245 7.22 -11.29 -21.71
N ILE A 246 7.86 -10.12 -21.56
CA ILE A 246 7.18 -8.81 -21.64
C ILE A 246 7.01 -8.30 -23.10
N ALA A 247 7.74 -8.84 -24.07
CA ALA A 247 7.72 -8.43 -25.48
C ALA A 247 6.70 -9.23 -26.31
#